data_AF-A0A0E9SVW6-F1
#
_entry.id   AF-A0A0E9SVW6-F1
#
_cell.length_a   1.000
_cell.length_b   1.000
_cell.length_c   1.000
_cell.angle_alpha   90.00
_cell.angle_beta   90.00
_cell.angle_gamma   90.00
#
_symmetry.space_group_name_H-M   'P 1'
#
loop_
_entity.id
_entity.type
_entity.pdbx_description
1 polymer ?
#
loop_
_entity_poly.entity_id
_entity_poly.type
_entity_poly.pdbx_seq_one_letter_code
_entity_poly.pdbx_strand_id
1 'polypeptide(L)' 'MAEAPLRPSRFFCHRCSAEISPRLPDYTCPQCDSGFIEELPEERR' A
#
# COMPACT_ATOMS: atom_id res chain seq x y z
N MET A 1 16.26 -10.20 19.95
CA MET A 1 16.07 -9.78 18.54
C MET A 1 14.58 -9.58 18.39
N ALA A 2 14.10 -8.34 18.22
CA ALA A 2 12.67 -8.09 18.09
C ALA A 2 12.27 -8.37 16.64
N GLU A 3 11.63 -9.50 16.42
CA GLU A 3 10.83 -9.79 15.24
C GLU A 3 9.81 -8.66 15.07
N ALA A 4 10.08 -7.74 14.14
CA ALA A 4 9.10 -6.78 13.70
C ALA A 4 7.96 -7.59 13.09
N PRO A 5 6.73 -7.52 13.62
CA PRO A 5 5.62 -8.22 13.01
C PRO A 5 5.55 -7.80 11.55
N LEU A 6 5.58 -8.77 10.64
CA LEU A 6 5.34 -8.58 9.21
C LEU A 6 3.87 -8.22 9.02
N ARG A 7 3.48 -7.06 9.50
CA ARG A 7 2.13 -6.56 9.27
C ARG A 7 2.06 -6.15 7.79
N PRO A 8 0.89 -6.30 7.17
CA PRO A 8 0.74 -5.98 5.76
C PRO A 8 1.07 -4.49 5.53
N SER A 9 2.03 -4.22 4.64
CA SER A 9 2.27 -2.87 4.13
C SER A 9 0.96 -2.30 3.59
N ARG A 10 0.55 -1.13 4.08
CA ARG A 10 -0.62 -0.41 3.58
C ARG A 10 -0.20 0.40 2.36
N PHE A 11 -1.06 0.51 1.36
CA PHE A 11 -0.79 1.33 0.19
C PHE A 11 -1.86 2.39 0.00
N PHE A 12 -1.48 3.55 -0.51
CA PHE A 12 -2.37 4.65 -0.82
C PHE A 12 -2.27 5.02 -2.28
N CYS A 13 -3.39 5.07 -2.98
CA CYS A 13 -3.42 5.60 -4.35
C CYS A 13 -3.73 7.10 -4.31
N HIS A 14 -2.83 7.93 -4.85
CA HIS A 14 -3.07 9.37 -4.93
C HIS A 14 -4.14 9.72 -5.98
N ARG A 15 -4.32 8.89 -7.01
CA ARG A 15 -5.31 9.13 -8.05
C ARG A 15 -6.74 8.93 -7.55
N CYS A 16 -6.94 7.91 -6.71
CA CYS A 16 -8.21 7.66 -6.03
C CYS A 16 -8.30 8.39 -4.68
N SER A 17 -7.18 8.94 -4.20
CA SER A 17 -7.03 9.49 -2.85
C SER A 17 -7.55 8.54 -1.77
N ALA A 18 -7.21 7.25 -1.88
CA ALA A 18 -7.74 6.19 -1.04
C ALA A 18 -6.68 5.13 -0.71
N GLU A 19 -6.79 4.53 0.48
CA GLU A 19 -6.03 3.32 0.83
C GLU A 19 -6.51 2.14 -0.02
N ILE A 20 -5.57 1.43 -0.62
CA ILE A 20 -5.82 0.31 -1.52
C ILE A 20 -4.89 -0.85 -1.21
N SER A 21 -5.26 -2.04 -1.67
CA SER A 21 -4.34 -3.17 -1.79
C SER A 21 -3.88 -3.26 -3.25
N PRO A 22 -2.59 -3.11 -3.55
CA PRO A 22 -2.12 -3.08 -4.91
C PRO A 22 -2.31 -4.45 -5.57
N ARG A 23 -2.58 -4.44 -6.88
CA ARG A 23 -2.57 -5.67 -7.68
C ARG A 23 -1.11 -6.12 -7.83
N LEU A 24 -0.78 -7.29 -7.31
CA LEU A 24 0.51 -7.93 -7.54
C LEU A 24 0.42 -8.85 -8.78
N PRO A 25 1.49 -8.96 -9.58
CA PRO A 25 2.82 -8.37 -9.41
C PRO A 25 2.96 -6.92 -9.93
N ASP A 26 1.93 -6.36 -10.58
CA ASP A 26 2.02 -5.09 -11.30
C ASP A 26 2.14 -3.84 -10.42
N TYR A 27 1.93 -3.95 -9.10
CA TYR A 27 1.92 -2.85 -8.14
C TYR A 27 1.05 -1.66 -8.59
N THR A 28 -0.18 -1.96 -9.03
CA THR A 28 -1.14 -0.94 -9.48
C THR A 28 -2.36 -0.85 -8.60
N CYS A 29 -2.99 0.32 -8.57
CA CYS A 29 -4.26 0.53 -7.88
C CYS A 29 -5.37 -0.32 -8.52
N PRO A 30 -6.11 -1.14 -7.76
CA PRO A 30 -7.11 -2.04 -8.33
C PRO A 30 -8.36 -1.35 -8.87
N GLN A 31 -8.59 -0.09 -8.48
CA GLN A 31 -9.75 0.71 -8.87
C GLN A 31 -9.53 1.53 -10.14
N CYS A 32 -8.31 1.98 -10.40
CA CYS A 32 -8.03 2.89 -11.51
C CYS A 32 -6.86 2.45 -12.40
N ASP A 33 -6.28 1.27 -12.12
CA ASP A 33 -5.09 0.70 -12.77
C ASP A 33 -3.89 1.67 -12.81
N SER A 34 -3.88 2.66 -11.93
CA SER A 34 -2.79 3.62 -11.82
C SER A 34 -1.66 3.02 -10.99
N GLY A 35 -0.45 3.05 -11.52
CA GLY A 35 0.77 2.76 -10.75
C GLY A 35 1.18 3.90 -9.80
N PHE A 36 0.35 4.93 -9.64
CA PHE A 36 0.62 6.06 -8.75
C PHE A 36 0.11 5.75 -7.33
N ILE A 37 0.83 4.85 -6.66
CA ILE A 37 0.56 4.37 -5.30
C ILE A 37 1.78 4.59 -4.39
N GLU A 38 1.54 4.83 -3.11
CA GLU A 38 2.56 5.04 -2.08
C GLU A 38 2.43 3.98 -1.00
N GLU A 39 3.55 3.39 -0.55
CA GLU A 39 3.57 2.50 0.61
C GLU A 39 3.51 3.34 1.88
N LEU A 40 2.42 3.21 2.63
CA LEU A 40 2.26 3.87 3.90
C LEU A 40 3.04 3.11 4.98
N PRO A 41 3.94 3.79 5.71
CA PRO A 41 4.61 3.18 6.84
C PRO A 41 3.55 2.80 7.87
N GLU A 42 3.75 1.69 8.54
CA GLU A 42 2.93 1.38 9.69
C GLU A 42 3.11 2.44 10.76
N GLU A 43 2.06 3.19 11.04
CA GLU A 43 2.02 4.09 12.18
C GLU A 43 2.28 3.29 13.47
N ARG A 44 3.54 3.33 13.91
CA ARG A 44 3.95 2.94 15.24
C ARG A 44 3.41 4.00 16.18
N ARG A 45 2.23 3.75 16.75
CA ARG A 45 1.72 4.51 17.90
C ARG A 45 2.74 4.46 19.04
#